data_AF-A0A4R2QUU3-F1
#
_entry.id   AF-A0A4R2QUU3-F1
#
_cell.length_a   1.000
_cell.length_b   1.000
_cell.length_c   1.000
_cell.angle_alpha   90.00
_cell.angle_beta   90.00
_cell.angle_gamma   90.00
#
_symmetry.space_group_name_H-M   'P 1'
#
loop_
_entity.id
_entity.type
_entity.pdbx_description
1 polymer ?
#
loop_
_entity_poly.entity_id
_entity_poly.type
_entity_poly.pdbx_seq_one_letter_code
_entity_poly.pdbx_strand_id
1 'polypeptide(L)'
;MSQTMNDWMVQELPAFQTYREVEQAVLAEVEKTILGGRFLTTLHSGGFTAAQLREFALQYSYYSRNFPRVLGAAVAAVEPLDRWWVPLVDNMWDEAGRGNPKGYHSKMYRTFLESVAPDVAISDEHVPDYPVGGATKKAVESFLSFLKNATTLEAMAAVGLGSELFAGLVMGEIGQGLRHPNYNEETRVNVGFWMAHADTHEPRHYQLCKDVLLDFSSPEHLQTIYRAGVTIALSEARFYDELYVEMMEK
;
A
#
# COMPACT_ATOMS: atom_id res chain seq x y z
N MET A 1 -20.78 -26.05 -12.87
CA MET A 1 -19.47 -25.54 -12.42
C MET A 1 -19.12 -24.38 -13.34
N SER A 2 -19.05 -23.13 -12.94
CA SER A 2 -18.96 -22.52 -11.62
C SER A 2 -19.83 -21.26 -11.58
N GLN A 3 -20.73 -21.21 -10.60
CA GLN A 3 -21.76 -20.20 -10.41
C GLN A 3 -21.35 -19.21 -9.29
N THR A 4 -20.05 -19.05 -9.04
CA THR A 4 -19.53 -18.37 -7.84
C THR A 4 -18.85 -17.02 -8.10
N MET A 5 -18.84 -16.49 -9.33
CA MET A 5 -18.29 -15.16 -9.61
C MET A 5 -19.33 -14.02 -9.63
N ASN A 6 -20.63 -14.31 -9.55
CA ASN A 6 -21.69 -13.29 -9.69
C ASN A 6 -22.37 -12.83 -8.39
N ASP A 7 -22.14 -13.49 -7.25
CA ASP A 7 -22.91 -13.21 -6.02
C ASP A 7 -22.37 -12.05 -5.17
N TRP A 8 -21.25 -11.42 -5.56
CA TRP A 8 -20.70 -10.24 -4.86
C TRP A 8 -21.02 -8.90 -5.54
N MET A 9 -21.83 -8.90 -6.60
CA MET A 9 -22.04 -7.72 -7.47
C MET A 9 -23.47 -7.15 -7.50
N VAL A 10 -24.30 -7.42 -6.48
CA VAL A 10 -25.61 -6.73 -6.32
C VAL A 10 -25.82 -6.29 -4.88
N GLN A 11 -24.83 -5.62 -4.29
CA GLN A 11 -25.15 -4.57 -3.32
C GLN A 11 -25.29 -3.28 -4.11
N GLU A 12 -26.42 -2.58 -3.95
CA GLU A 12 -26.54 -1.21 -4.45
C GLU A 12 -25.36 -0.41 -3.91
N LEU A 13 -24.53 0.10 -4.83
CA LEU A 13 -23.40 0.92 -4.44
C LEU A 13 -23.92 2.20 -3.76
N PRO A 14 -23.23 2.69 -2.73
CA PRO A 14 -23.67 3.90 -2.04
C PRO A 14 -23.76 5.06 -3.03
N ALA A 15 -24.86 5.79 -3.00
CA ALA A 15 -24.98 7.02 -3.75
C ALA A 15 -24.23 8.15 -3.01
N PHE A 16 -23.14 8.63 -3.61
CA PHE A 16 -22.33 9.71 -3.04
C PHE A 16 -22.79 11.08 -3.58
N GLN A 17 -22.88 12.06 -2.68
CA GLN A 17 -23.16 13.46 -2.96
C GLN A 17 -21.91 14.33 -2.82
N THR A 18 -20.93 13.89 -2.03
CA THR A 18 -19.69 14.63 -1.80
C THR A 18 -18.47 13.73 -1.86
N TYR A 19 -17.32 14.31 -2.22
CA TYR A 19 -16.03 13.63 -2.18
C TYR A 19 -15.69 13.14 -0.76
N ARG A 20 -16.09 13.89 0.28
CA ARG A 20 -15.88 13.49 1.68
C ARG A 20 -16.57 12.17 2.02
N GLU A 21 -17.78 11.93 1.50
CA GLU A 21 -18.48 10.66 1.72
C GLU A 21 -17.74 9.50 1.04
N VAL A 22 -17.11 9.76 -0.11
CA VAL A 22 -16.24 8.77 -0.78
C VAL A 22 -15.01 8.45 0.06
N GLU A 23 -14.30 9.47 0.59
CA GLU A 23 -13.15 9.28 1.50
C GLU A 23 -13.55 8.42 2.70
N GLN A 24 -14.67 8.76 3.34
CA GLN A 24 -15.17 8.05 4.52
C GLN A 24 -15.53 6.60 4.20
N ALA A 25 -16.14 6.33 3.05
CA ALA A 25 -16.48 4.98 2.65
C ALA A 25 -15.23 4.12 2.36
N VAL A 26 -14.21 4.69 1.71
CA VAL A 26 -12.92 3.98 1.51
C VAL A 26 -12.24 3.71 2.84
N LEU A 27 -12.15 4.71 3.72
CA LEU A 27 -11.55 4.54 5.05
C LEU A 27 -12.29 3.52 5.91
N ALA A 28 -13.63 3.44 5.82
CA ALA A 28 -14.39 2.43 6.54
C ALA A 28 -14.05 0.99 6.09
N GLU A 29 -13.83 0.79 4.78
CA GLU A 29 -13.37 -0.51 4.27
C GLU A 29 -11.92 -0.80 4.69
N VAL A 30 -11.03 0.20 4.69
CA VAL A 30 -9.65 0.06 5.19
C VAL A 30 -9.63 -0.31 6.68
N GLU A 31 -10.41 0.39 7.50
CA GLU A 31 -10.52 0.12 8.94
C GLU A 31 -11.00 -1.32 9.18
N LYS A 32 -12.03 -1.75 8.45
CA LYS A 32 -12.58 -3.10 8.57
C LYS A 32 -11.62 -4.19 8.09
N THR A 33 -10.96 -3.99 6.95
CA THR A 33 -10.28 -5.08 6.23
C THR A 33 -8.77 -5.10 6.43
N ILE A 34 -8.15 -3.95 6.68
CA ILE A 34 -6.71 -3.83 6.94
C ILE A 34 -6.48 -3.69 8.44
N LEU A 35 -6.99 -2.62 9.07
CA LEU A 35 -6.72 -2.34 10.50
C LEU A 35 -7.32 -3.39 11.43
N GLY A 36 -8.57 -3.79 11.17
CA GLY A 36 -9.23 -4.92 11.83
C GLY A 36 -8.83 -6.29 11.27
N GLY A 37 -7.92 -6.33 10.29
CA GLY A 37 -7.47 -7.55 9.64
C GLY A 37 -6.60 -8.43 10.54
N ARG A 38 -6.53 -9.72 10.21
CA ARG A 38 -5.77 -10.72 11.00
C ARG A 38 -4.28 -10.37 11.09
N PHE A 39 -3.71 -9.86 10.01
CA PHE A 39 -2.30 -9.45 9.99
C PHE A 39 -1.98 -8.40 11.05
N LEU A 40 -2.67 -7.25 11.06
CA LEU A 40 -2.39 -6.17 12.01
C LEU A 40 -2.77 -6.55 13.43
N THR A 41 -3.92 -7.20 13.63
CA THR A 41 -4.32 -7.65 14.98
C THR A 41 -3.33 -8.64 15.60
N THR A 42 -2.77 -9.56 14.81
CA THR A 42 -1.69 -10.45 15.28
C THR A 42 -0.38 -9.70 15.49
N LEU A 43 -0.04 -8.74 14.62
CA LEU A 43 1.15 -7.91 14.78
C LEU A 43 1.12 -7.17 16.12
N HIS A 44 0.04 -6.44 16.41
CA HIS A 44 -0.11 -5.63 17.63
C HIS A 44 -0.14 -6.45 18.92
N SER A 45 -0.64 -7.69 18.86
CA SER A 45 -0.68 -8.57 20.04
C SER A 45 0.64 -9.29 20.32
N GLY A 46 1.68 -9.06 19.51
CA GLY A 46 2.96 -9.75 19.68
C GLY A 46 2.90 -11.22 19.26
N GLY A 47 1.93 -11.60 18.43
CA GLY A 47 1.59 -13.00 18.15
C GLY A 47 2.43 -13.66 17.06
N PHE A 48 3.25 -12.92 16.33
CA PHE A 48 4.14 -13.50 15.31
C PHE A 48 5.43 -14.08 15.92
N THR A 49 5.92 -15.16 15.31
CA THR A 49 7.27 -15.65 15.58
C THR A 49 8.32 -14.82 14.83
N ALA A 50 9.60 -14.95 15.23
CA ALA A 50 10.70 -14.33 14.49
C ALA A 50 10.75 -14.77 13.01
N ALA A 51 10.47 -16.05 12.73
CA ALA A 51 10.41 -16.57 11.36
C ALA A 51 9.29 -15.92 10.53
N GLN A 52 8.13 -15.66 11.15
CA GLN A 52 6.99 -15.01 10.51
C GLN A 52 7.28 -13.53 10.24
N LEU A 53 7.85 -12.80 11.19
CA LEU A 53 8.27 -11.41 10.96
C LEU A 53 9.34 -11.29 9.87
N ARG A 54 10.28 -12.24 9.85
CA ARG A 54 11.28 -12.36 8.80
C ARG A 54 10.62 -12.55 7.43
N GLU A 55 9.64 -13.45 7.33
CA GLU A 55 8.87 -13.67 6.09
C GLU A 55 8.13 -12.40 5.66
N PHE A 56 7.41 -11.74 6.57
CA PHE A 56 6.73 -10.47 6.29
C PHE A 56 7.68 -9.43 5.70
N ALA A 57 8.85 -9.21 6.32
CA ALA A 57 9.80 -8.21 5.88
C ALA A 57 10.39 -8.53 4.50
N LEU A 58 10.71 -9.79 4.23
CA LEU A 58 11.26 -10.22 2.94
C LEU A 58 10.23 -10.09 1.82
N GLN A 59 8.98 -10.45 2.09
CA GLN A 59 7.88 -10.31 1.13
C GLN A 59 7.54 -8.84 0.87
N TYR A 60 7.37 -8.04 1.91
CA TYR A 60 7.02 -6.64 1.77
C TYR A 60 8.16 -5.83 1.11
N SER A 61 9.42 -6.26 1.21
CA SER A 61 10.53 -5.68 0.41
C SER A 61 10.23 -5.69 -1.09
N TYR A 62 9.66 -6.77 -1.62
CA TYR A 62 9.30 -6.81 -3.04
C TYR A 62 8.12 -5.89 -3.34
N TYR A 63 7.10 -5.86 -2.48
CA TYR A 63 5.96 -4.95 -2.63
C TYR A 63 6.42 -3.47 -2.67
N SER A 64 7.14 -3.02 -1.64
CA SER A 64 7.63 -1.63 -1.52
C SER A 64 8.54 -1.22 -2.69
N ARG A 65 9.49 -2.07 -3.09
CA ARG A 65 10.38 -1.76 -4.23
C ARG A 65 9.66 -1.67 -5.57
N ASN A 66 8.45 -2.20 -5.68
CA ASN A 66 7.62 -2.09 -6.89
C ASN A 66 6.71 -0.85 -6.88
N PHE A 67 6.59 -0.12 -5.77
CA PHE A 67 5.74 1.06 -5.70
C PHE A 67 6.10 2.15 -6.74
N PRO A 68 7.39 2.46 -7.02
CA PRO A 68 7.75 3.36 -8.12
C PRO A 68 7.25 2.89 -9.50
N ARG A 69 7.15 1.57 -9.73
CA ARG A 69 6.59 1.02 -10.98
C ARG A 69 5.07 1.22 -11.05
N VAL A 70 4.39 1.14 -9.91
CA VAL A 70 2.96 1.46 -9.81
C VAL A 70 2.72 2.93 -10.14
N LEU A 71 3.50 3.85 -9.56
CA LEU A 71 3.42 5.28 -9.88
C LEU A 71 3.71 5.56 -11.36
N GLY A 72 4.74 4.91 -11.94
CA GLY A 72 5.03 5.00 -13.37
C GLY A 72 3.89 4.49 -14.25
N ALA A 73 3.20 3.42 -13.85
CA ALA A 73 2.02 2.92 -14.56
C ALA A 73 0.84 3.91 -14.46
N ALA A 74 0.65 4.56 -13.32
CA ALA A 74 -0.36 5.59 -13.14
C ALA A 74 -0.08 6.82 -14.01
N VAL A 75 1.17 7.27 -14.09
CA VAL A 75 1.59 8.35 -15.00
C VAL A 75 1.28 8.00 -16.45
N ALA A 76 1.49 6.74 -16.86
CA ALA A 76 1.18 6.28 -18.21
C ALA A 76 -0.33 6.19 -18.50
N ALA A 77 -1.17 6.10 -17.47
CA ALA A 77 -2.62 5.94 -17.60
C ALA A 77 -3.40 7.28 -17.61
N VAL A 78 -2.76 8.38 -17.22
CA VAL A 78 -3.40 9.70 -17.20
C VAL A 78 -3.16 10.49 -18.48
N GLU A 79 -4.09 11.40 -18.80
CA GLU A 79 -3.92 12.38 -19.88
C GLU A 79 -2.64 13.21 -19.69
N PRO A 80 -1.99 13.66 -20.78
CA PRO A 80 -0.73 14.41 -20.74
C PRO A 80 -0.94 15.89 -20.38
N LEU A 81 -1.61 16.15 -19.26
CA LEU A 81 -1.83 17.48 -18.68
C LEU A 81 -1.19 17.53 -17.30
N ASP A 82 -0.45 18.60 -17.02
CA ASP A 82 0.37 18.75 -15.81
C ASP A 82 -0.37 18.43 -14.51
N ARG A 83 -1.64 18.84 -14.41
CA ARG A 83 -2.47 18.56 -13.23
C ARG A 83 -2.59 17.07 -12.90
N TRP A 84 -2.50 16.18 -13.89
CA TRP A 84 -2.69 14.74 -13.67
C TRP A 84 -1.41 14.01 -13.31
N TRP A 85 -0.33 14.26 -14.04
CA TRP A 85 0.89 13.46 -13.90
C TRP A 85 1.89 14.06 -12.92
N VAL A 86 1.89 15.38 -12.70
CA VAL A 86 2.84 16.04 -11.78
C VAL A 86 2.70 15.54 -10.34
N PRO A 87 1.49 15.39 -9.76
CA PRO A 87 1.33 14.80 -8.42
C PRO A 87 1.96 13.41 -8.28
N LEU A 88 1.76 12.57 -9.31
CA LEU A 88 2.23 11.18 -9.33
C LEU A 88 3.77 11.11 -9.47
N VAL A 89 4.34 11.98 -10.31
CA VAL A 89 5.80 12.07 -10.47
C VAL A 89 6.47 12.65 -9.22
N ASP A 90 5.84 13.62 -8.56
CA ASP A 90 6.37 14.17 -7.32
C ASP A 90 6.36 13.14 -6.17
N ASN A 91 5.35 12.26 -6.12
CA ASN A 91 5.36 11.07 -5.27
C ASN A 91 6.53 10.13 -5.63
N MET A 92 6.67 9.79 -6.92
CA MET A 92 7.76 8.93 -7.40
C MET A 92 9.15 9.53 -7.13
N TRP A 93 9.25 10.87 -7.09
CA TRP A 93 10.49 11.56 -6.75
C TRP A 93 10.84 11.43 -5.27
N ASP A 94 9.85 11.43 -4.38
CA ASP A 94 10.06 11.15 -2.95
C ASP A 94 10.51 9.71 -2.70
N GLU A 95 9.95 8.73 -3.42
CA GLU A 95 10.42 7.33 -3.38
C GLU A 95 11.91 7.21 -3.74
N ALA A 96 12.37 8.03 -4.70
CA ALA A 96 13.76 8.16 -5.11
C ALA A 96 14.58 9.08 -4.18
N GLY A 97 14.11 9.38 -2.97
CA GLY A 97 14.77 10.25 -2.01
C GLY A 97 15.06 11.66 -2.54
N ARG A 98 14.25 12.14 -3.49
CA ARG A 98 14.47 13.34 -4.29
C ARG A 98 15.87 13.42 -4.92
N GLY A 99 16.39 12.29 -5.37
CA GLY A 99 17.73 12.18 -5.97
C GLY A 99 18.88 12.16 -4.96
N ASN A 100 18.58 12.13 -3.66
CA ASN A 100 19.57 11.88 -2.62
C ASN A 100 19.60 10.39 -2.27
N PRO A 101 20.69 9.65 -2.58
CA PRO A 101 20.81 8.22 -2.28
C PRO A 101 20.69 7.84 -0.80
N LYS A 102 20.76 8.80 0.14
CA LYS A 102 20.49 8.55 1.55
C LYS A 102 19.00 8.52 1.89
N GLY A 103 18.16 9.14 1.06
CA GLY A 103 16.71 9.20 1.23
C GLY A 103 15.95 8.15 0.44
N TYR A 104 16.61 7.23 -0.26
CA TYR A 104 15.92 6.19 -1.03
C TYR A 104 15.08 5.32 -0.10
N HIS A 105 13.80 5.14 -0.43
CA HIS A 105 12.89 4.32 0.37
C HIS A 105 13.38 2.87 0.46
N SER A 106 13.92 2.32 -0.63
CA SER A 106 14.55 0.99 -0.65
C SER A 106 15.74 0.86 0.29
N LYS A 107 16.52 1.94 0.48
CA LYS A 107 17.62 1.97 1.44
C LYS A 107 17.14 2.05 2.88
N MET A 108 16.11 2.84 3.15
CA MET A 108 15.47 2.86 4.47
C MET A 108 14.90 1.47 4.81
N TYR A 109 14.23 0.84 3.83
CA TYR A 109 13.70 -0.51 3.98
C TYR A 109 14.80 -1.56 4.22
N ARG A 110 15.97 -1.42 3.57
CA ARG A 110 17.13 -2.29 3.83
C ARG A 110 17.52 -2.30 5.30
N THR A 111 17.46 -1.16 6.00
CA THR A 111 17.79 -1.12 7.43
C THR A 111 16.78 -1.86 8.31
N PHE A 112 15.52 -1.97 7.87
CA PHE A 112 14.52 -2.84 8.50
C PHE A 112 14.85 -4.31 8.23
N LEU A 113 15.13 -4.69 6.97
CA LEU A 113 15.54 -6.05 6.61
C LEU A 113 16.75 -6.54 7.40
N GLU A 114 17.80 -5.72 7.51
CA GLU A 114 19.02 -6.06 8.27
C GLU A 114 18.73 -6.32 9.76
N SER A 115 17.64 -5.76 10.32
CA SER A 115 17.25 -5.97 11.71
C SER A 115 16.39 -7.22 11.96
N VAL A 116 15.68 -7.72 10.95
CA VAL A 116 14.72 -8.83 11.08
C VAL A 116 15.09 -10.09 10.28
N ALA A 117 15.96 -9.95 9.29
CA ALA A 117 16.45 -11.01 8.43
C ALA A 117 17.99 -10.91 8.24
N PRO A 118 18.79 -10.82 9.32
CA PRO A 118 20.23 -10.59 9.23
C PRO A 118 21.00 -11.74 8.54
N ASP A 119 20.36 -12.91 8.39
CA ASP A 119 20.88 -14.08 7.71
C ASP A 119 20.74 -14.02 6.18
N VAL A 120 19.92 -13.11 5.64
CA VAL A 120 19.66 -12.98 4.21
C VAL A 120 20.65 -12.00 3.58
N ALA A 121 21.33 -12.44 2.52
CA ALA A 121 22.18 -11.55 1.73
C ALA A 121 21.33 -10.49 1.03
N ILE A 122 21.74 -9.22 1.13
CA ILE A 122 21.10 -8.08 0.46
C ILE A 122 22.12 -7.44 -0.47
N SER A 123 21.77 -7.28 -1.74
CA SER A 123 22.65 -6.65 -2.73
C SER A 123 22.88 -5.16 -2.46
N ASP A 124 23.85 -4.58 -3.17
CA ASP A 124 24.10 -3.12 -3.14
C ASP A 124 22.88 -2.32 -3.63
N GLU A 125 22.06 -2.92 -4.50
CA GLU A 125 20.78 -2.39 -4.99
C GLU A 125 19.60 -2.67 -4.03
N HIS A 126 19.90 -3.04 -2.78
CA HIS A 126 18.92 -3.23 -1.71
C HIS A 126 17.91 -4.37 -1.98
N VAL A 127 18.32 -5.38 -2.74
CA VAL A 127 17.50 -6.54 -3.10
C VAL A 127 17.89 -7.73 -2.21
N PRO A 128 16.99 -8.27 -1.37
CA PRO A 128 17.26 -9.50 -0.64
C PRO A 128 17.32 -10.70 -1.61
N ASP A 129 18.28 -11.59 -1.39
CA ASP A 129 18.35 -12.90 -2.05
C ASP A 129 17.33 -13.86 -1.41
N TYR A 130 16.07 -13.68 -1.78
CA TYR A 130 14.95 -14.45 -1.22
C TYR A 130 13.85 -14.66 -2.26
N PRO A 131 13.22 -15.85 -2.33
CA PRO A 131 12.10 -16.07 -3.24
C PRO A 131 10.89 -15.22 -2.85
N VAL A 132 10.23 -14.66 -3.87
CA VAL A 132 9.00 -13.88 -3.69
C VAL A 132 7.79 -14.81 -3.72
N GLY A 133 6.97 -14.73 -2.67
CA GLY A 133 5.73 -15.46 -2.45
C GLY A 133 4.60 -15.11 -3.43
N GLY A 134 3.52 -15.86 -3.37
CA GLY A 134 2.39 -15.74 -4.28
C GLY A 134 1.57 -14.48 -3.98
N ALA A 135 1.25 -14.25 -2.70
CA ALA A 135 0.49 -13.10 -2.22
C ALA A 135 1.12 -11.78 -2.70
N THR A 136 2.43 -11.64 -2.52
CA THR A 136 3.17 -10.42 -2.89
C THR A 136 3.20 -10.18 -4.40
N LYS A 137 3.45 -11.22 -5.21
CA LYS A 137 3.45 -11.09 -6.68
C LYS A 137 2.08 -10.65 -7.16
N LYS A 138 1.03 -11.33 -6.67
CA LYS A 138 -0.35 -11.05 -7.02
C LYS A 138 -0.77 -9.63 -6.62
N ALA A 139 -0.31 -9.13 -5.48
CA ALA A 139 -0.57 -7.75 -5.05
C ALA A 139 -0.04 -6.72 -6.06
N VAL A 140 1.24 -6.84 -6.42
CA VAL A 140 1.90 -5.96 -7.40
C VAL A 140 1.25 -6.10 -8.78
N GLU A 141 1.01 -7.32 -9.24
CA GLU A 141 0.40 -7.60 -10.55
C GLU A 141 -1.04 -7.06 -10.64
N SER A 142 -1.83 -7.17 -9.57
CA SER A 142 -3.20 -6.67 -9.52
C SER A 142 -3.23 -5.15 -9.68
N PHE A 143 -2.35 -4.43 -9.00
CA PHE A 143 -2.29 -2.97 -9.08
C PHE A 143 -1.82 -2.53 -10.49
N LEU A 144 -0.76 -3.12 -11.02
CA LEU A 144 -0.27 -2.81 -12.37
C LEU A 144 -1.30 -3.15 -13.45
N SER A 145 -2.01 -4.27 -13.31
CA SER A 145 -3.06 -4.68 -14.25
C SER A 145 -4.28 -3.76 -14.22
N PHE A 146 -4.64 -3.25 -13.04
CA PHE A 146 -5.69 -2.23 -12.92
C PHE A 146 -5.28 -0.96 -13.68
N LEU A 147 -4.11 -0.40 -13.37
CA LEU A 147 -3.65 0.86 -13.97
C LEU A 147 -3.46 0.77 -15.49
N LYS A 148 -3.06 -0.39 -16.01
CA LYS A 148 -2.93 -0.61 -17.46
C LYS A 148 -4.22 -0.34 -18.23
N ASN A 149 -5.38 -0.56 -17.61
CA ASN A 149 -6.68 -0.43 -18.26
C ASN A 149 -7.53 0.72 -17.69
N ALA A 150 -6.99 1.48 -16.75
CA ALA A 150 -7.70 2.56 -16.06
C ALA A 150 -7.89 3.76 -16.99
N THR A 151 -9.04 4.43 -16.86
CA THR A 151 -9.20 5.81 -17.31
C THR A 151 -8.35 6.75 -16.46
N THR A 152 -8.15 7.98 -16.92
CA THR A 152 -7.41 9.00 -16.15
C THR A 152 -7.98 9.25 -14.75
N LEU A 153 -9.31 9.31 -14.62
CA LEU A 153 -9.95 9.52 -13.33
C LEU A 153 -9.76 8.30 -12.40
N GLU A 154 -9.89 7.09 -12.94
CA GLU A 154 -9.66 5.86 -12.18
C GLU A 154 -8.21 5.73 -11.73
N ALA A 155 -7.23 6.06 -12.59
CA ALA A 155 -5.82 6.01 -12.23
C ALA A 155 -5.47 6.98 -11.09
N MET A 156 -5.96 8.23 -11.17
CA MET A 156 -5.76 9.21 -10.10
C MET A 156 -6.46 8.79 -8.80
N ALA A 157 -7.68 8.26 -8.87
CA ALA A 157 -8.41 7.79 -7.69
C ALA A 157 -7.79 6.52 -7.07
N ALA A 158 -7.26 5.62 -7.89
CA ALA A 158 -6.57 4.40 -7.47
C ALA A 158 -5.31 4.69 -6.65
N VAL A 159 -4.49 5.66 -7.06
CA VAL A 159 -3.32 6.08 -6.29
C VAL A 159 -3.76 6.92 -5.09
N GLY A 160 -4.55 7.98 -5.32
CA GLY A 160 -4.97 8.91 -4.29
C GLY A 160 -5.76 8.25 -3.16
N LEU A 161 -6.90 7.64 -3.44
CA LEU A 161 -7.73 7.03 -2.39
C LEU A 161 -7.33 5.60 -2.06
N GLY A 162 -6.89 4.85 -3.07
CA GLY A 162 -6.64 3.42 -2.94
C GLY A 162 -5.29 3.09 -2.30
N SER A 163 -4.40 4.06 -2.14
CA SER A 163 -3.07 3.86 -1.55
C SER A 163 -2.72 5.03 -0.61
N GLU A 164 -2.64 6.26 -1.12
CA GLU A 164 -2.10 7.40 -0.38
C GLU A 164 -2.98 7.87 0.80
N LEU A 165 -4.31 7.81 0.65
CA LEU A 165 -5.27 8.28 1.66
C LEU A 165 -5.04 7.66 3.05
N PHE A 166 -4.61 6.40 3.10
CA PHE A 166 -4.46 5.64 4.34
C PHE A 166 -3.05 5.10 4.58
N ALA A 167 -2.09 5.35 3.68
CA ALA A 167 -0.72 4.87 3.78
C ALA A 167 -0.13 5.13 5.17
N GLY A 168 -0.22 6.36 5.66
CA GLY A 168 0.43 6.75 6.92
C GLY A 168 -0.23 6.18 8.14
N LEU A 169 -1.55 5.95 8.06
CA LEU A 169 -2.28 5.25 9.09
C LEU A 169 -1.82 3.78 9.15
N VAL A 170 -1.87 3.06 8.03
CA VAL A 170 -1.52 1.63 7.99
C VAL A 170 -0.05 1.40 8.30
N MET A 171 0.86 2.14 7.67
CA MET A 171 2.30 2.02 7.90
C MET A 171 2.68 2.47 9.32
N GLY A 172 1.98 3.46 9.88
CA GLY A 172 2.09 3.83 11.29
C GLY A 172 1.72 2.70 12.22
N GLU A 173 0.57 2.05 12.02
CA GLU A 173 0.15 0.90 12.82
C GLU A 173 1.14 -0.27 12.69
N ILE A 174 1.64 -0.57 11.49
CA ILE A 174 2.71 -1.57 11.31
C ILE A 174 3.94 -1.19 12.13
N GLY A 175 4.39 0.06 12.03
CA GLY A 175 5.54 0.58 12.76
C GLY A 175 5.37 0.48 14.29
N GLN A 176 4.17 0.74 14.81
CA GLN A 176 3.88 0.58 16.24
C GLN A 176 3.80 -0.88 16.65
N GLY A 177 3.15 -1.74 15.86
CA GLY A 177 3.06 -3.17 16.13
C GLY A 177 4.43 -3.84 16.19
N LEU A 178 5.35 -3.46 15.30
CA LEU A 178 6.74 -3.95 15.28
C LEU A 178 7.56 -3.57 16.54
N ARG A 179 7.09 -2.61 17.34
CA ARG A 179 7.71 -2.24 18.64
C ARG A 179 7.26 -3.12 19.80
N HIS A 180 6.37 -4.09 19.57
CA HIS A 180 5.92 -5.00 20.63
C HIS A 180 7.13 -5.69 21.31
N PRO A 181 7.15 -5.83 22.66
CA PRO A 181 8.28 -6.42 23.37
C PRO A 181 8.73 -7.79 22.85
N ASN A 182 7.78 -8.68 22.54
CA ASN A 182 8.04 -10.03 22.01
C ASN A 182 8.93 -10.05 20.75
N TYR A 183 8.91 -8.98 19.95
CA TYR A 183 9.67 -8.91 18.70
C TYR A 183 11.07 -8.31 18.89
N ASN A 184 11.35 -7.78 20.07
CA ASN A 184 12.53 -6.97 20.36
C ASN A 184 13.39 -7.55 21.49
N GLU A 185 13.18 -8.83 21.85
CA GLU A 185 13.91 -9.50 22.94
C GLU A 185 15.39 -9.74 22.61
N GLU A 186 15.66 -10.26 21.41
CA GLU A 186 17.02 -10.60 20.97
C GLU A 186 17.70 -9.46 20.21
N THR A 187 17.01 -8.94 19.19
CA THR A 187 17.48 -7.86 18.33
C THR A 187 16.39 -6.81 18.23
N ARG A 188 16.76 -5.54 18.39
CA ARG A 188 15.82 -4.44 18.24
C ARG A 188 15.43 -4.28 16.77
N VAL A 189 14.14 -4.38 16.49
CA VAL A 189 13.58 -4.15 15.15
C VAL A 189 13.73 -2.67 14.78
N ASN A 190 14.29 -2.42 13.60
CA ASN A 190 14.41 -1.07 13.07
C ASN A 190 13.11 -0.67 12.35
N VAL A 191 12.30 0.15 13.02
CA VAL A 191 11.03 0.63 12.47
C VAL A 191 11.13 1.94 11.69
N GLY A 192 12.35 2.40 11.36
CA GLY A 192 12.59 3.72 10.76
C GLY A 192 11.84 3.93 9.44
N PHE A 193 11.81 2.93 8.56
CA PHE A 193 11.04 2.97 7.32
C PHE A 193 9.55 3.25 7.58
N TRP A 194 8.90 2.45 8.43
CA TRP A 194 7.48 2.57 8.75
C TRP A 194 7.13 3.90 9.40
N MET A 195 7.97 4.37 10.32
CA MET A 195 7.73 5.62 11.04
C MET A 195 7.97 6.87 10.18
N ALA A 196 8.79 6.79 9.14
CA ALA A 196 8.98 7.89 8.20
C ALA A 196 7.71 8.16 7.38
N HIS A 197 6.95 7.10 7.09
CA HIS A 197 5.66 7.16 6.38
C HIS A 197 4.53 7.61 7.32
N ALA A 198 4.57 7.16 8.59
CA ALA A 198 3.62 7.60 9.61
C ALA A 198 3.67 9.10 9.96
N ASP A 199 4.78 9.78 9.64
CA ASP A 199 5.00 11.19 9.98
C ASP A 199 4.40 12.12 8.89
N THR A 200 4.04 13.32 9.34
CA THR A 200 3.30 14.44 8.70
C THR A 200 3.67 14.89 7.28
N HIS A 201 4.56 14.21 6.55
CA HIS A 201 4.88 14.48 5.14
C HIS A 201 4.05 13.66 4.14
N GLU A 202 3.52 12.50 4.54
CA GLU A 202 2.59 11.72 3.71
C GLU A 202 1.23 12.38 3.38
N PRO A 203 0.58 13.22 4.24
CA PRO A 203 -0.67 13.87 3.83
C PRO A 203 -0.50 14.72 2.56
N ARG A 204 0.73 15.08 2.17
CA ARG A 204 1.02 15.83 0.95
C ARG A 204 0.70 15.04 -0.32
N HIS A 205 1.08 13.77 -0.41
CA HIS A 205 0.86 12.98 -1.64
C HIS A 205 -0.62 12.73 -1.88
N TYR A 206 -1.33 12.37 -0.81
CA TYR A 206 -2.78 12.29 -0.86
C TYR A 206 -3.42 13.64 -1.21
N GLN A 207 -3.00 14.74 -0.57
CA GLN A 207 -3.57 16.07 -0.81
C GLN A 207 -3.39 16.52 -2.27
N LEU A 208 -2.23 16.26 -2.89
CA LEU A 208 -2.00 16.58 -4.30
C LEU A 208 -2.94 15.81 -5.23
N CYS A 209 -3.21 14.54 -4.95
CA CYS A 209 -4.19 13.76 -5.70
C CYS A 209 -5.62 14.27 -5.45
N LYS A 210 -5.95 14.54 -4.19
CA LYS A 210 -7.26 15.06 -3.76
C LYS A 210 -7.59 16.39 -4.43
N ASP A 211 -6.64 17.31 -4.54
CA ASP A 211 -6.83 18.61 -5.19
C ASP A 211 -7.31 18.46 -6.63
N VAL A 212 -6.81 17.44 -7.34
CA VAL A 212 -7.25 17.11 -8.70
C VAL A 212 -8.64 16.46 -8.70
N LEU A 213 -8.89 15.53 -7.78
CA LEU A 213 -10.13 14.77 -7.72
C LEU A 213 -11.34 15.62 -7.29
N LEU A 214 -11.13 16.71 -6.55
CA LEU A 214 -12.18 17.64 -6.13
C LEU A 214 -12.87 18.35 -7.31
N ASP A 215 -12.22 18.44 -8.48
CA ASP A 215 -12.84 18.95 -9.71
C ASP A 215 -13.98 18.05 -10.23
N PHE A 216 -14.09 16.81 -9.73
CA PHE A 216 -14.96 15.76 -10.25
C PHE A 216 -16.06 15.40 -9.24
N SER A 217 -17.09 16.26 -9.16
CA SER A 217 -18.12 16.20 -8.11
C SER A 217 -19.49 15.66 -8.56
N SER A 218 -19.67 15.29 -9.82
CA SER A 218 -20.93 14.66 -10.26
C SER A 218 -21.11 13.29 -9.59
N PRO A 219 -22.35 12.82 -9.37
CA PRO A 219 -22.58 11.51 -8.76
C PRO A 219 -21.89 10.35 -9.51
N GLU A 220 -21.83 10.43 -10.84
CA GLU A 220 -21.11 9.45 -11.66
C GLU A 220 -19.60 9.48 -11.41
N HIS A 221 -19.00 10.68 -11.35
CA HIS A 221 -17.58 10.82 -11.03
C HIS A 221 -17.26 10.30 -9.62
N LEU A 222 -18.04 10.68 -8.62
CA LEU A 222 -17.85 10.23 -7.24
C LEU A 222 -17.95 8.70 -7.15
N GLN A 223 -18.87 8.10 -7.90
CA GLN A 223 -19.00 6.65 -7.98
C GLN A 223 -17.77 5.98 -8.61
N THR A 224 -17.21 6.56 -9.68
CA THR A 224 -15.98 6.09 -10.32
C THR A 224 -14.78 6.22 -9.38
N ILE A 225 -14.63 7.36 -8.71
CA ILE A 225 -13.56 7.61 -7.73
C ILE A 225 -13.63 6.58 -6.60
N TYR A 226 -14.82 6.35 -6.03
CA TYR A 226 -15.03 5.34 -5.01
C TYR A 226 -14.63 3.94 -5.50
N ARG A 227 -15.14 3.52 -6.67
CA ARG A 227 -14.87 2.18 -7.21
C ARG A 227 -13.39 1.94 -7.42
N ALA A 228 -12.68 2.89 -8.03
CA ALA A 228 -11.25 2.78 -8.26
C ALA A 228 -10.46 2.74 -6.94
N GLY A 229 -10.74 3.68 -6.02
CA GLY A 229 -10.08 3.75 -4.71
C GLY A 229 -10.29 2.48 -3.89
N VAL A 230 -11.55 2.05 -3.72
CA VAL A 230 -11.88 0.86 -2.92
C VAL A 230 -11.35 -0.43 -3.56
N THR A 231 -11.29 -0.52 -4.89
CA THR A 231 -10.74 -1.70 -5.58
C THR A 231 -9.27 -1.91 -5.23
N ILE A 232 -8.48 -0.84 -5.21
CA ILE A 232 -7.06 -0.90 -4.85
C ILE A 232 -6.89 -1.11 -3.35
N ALA A 233 -7.62 -0.38 -2.51
CA ALA A 233 -7.56 -0.55 -1.05
C ALA A 233 -7.86 -2.01 -0.63
N LEU A 234 -8.90 -2.61 -1.21
CA LEU A 234 -9.23 -4.03 -0.97
C LEU A 234 -8.22 -4.98 -1.60
N SER A 235 -7.48 -4.56 -2.62
CA SER A 235 -6.36 -5.34 -3.16
C SER A 235 -5.19 -5.38 -2.18
N GLU A 236 -4.91 -4.28 -1.48
CA GLU A 236 -3.92 -4.25 -0.40
C GLU A 236 -4.39 -5.05 0.83
N ALA A 237 -5.68 -4.98 1.18
CA ALA A 237 -6.24 -5.84 2.23
C ALA A 237 -6.06 -7.34 1.92
N ARG A 238 -6.31 -7.75 0.67
CA ARG A 238 -6.04 -9.12 0.22
C ARG A 238 -4.57 -9.49 0.31
N PHE A 239 -3.65 -8.55 0.03
CA PHE A 239 -2.23 -8.79 0.20
C PHE A 239 -1.88 -9.14 1.64
N TYR A 240 -2.32 -8.35 2.61
CA TYR A 240 -2.06 -8.65 4.03
C TYR A 240 -2.70 -9.97 4.48
N ASP A 241 -3.91 -10.28 4.03
CA ASP A 241 -4.59 -11.52 4.41
C ASP A 241 -3.95 -12.77 3.79
N GLU A 242 -3.60 -12.73 2.50
CA GLU A 242 -2.93 -13.84 1.82
C GLU A 242 -1.50 -14.01 2.35
N LEU A 243 -0.76 -12.92 2.60
CA LEU A 243 0.57 -12.98 3.20
C LEU A 243 0.51 -13.54 4.63
N TYR A 244 -0.49 -13.17 5.41
CA TYR A 244 -0.71 -13.77 6.73
C TYR A 244 -0.83 -15.29 6.65
N VAL A 245 -1.60 -15.81 5.68
CA VAL A 245 -1.74 -17.26 5.46
C VAL A 245 -0.39 -17.88 5.10
N GLU A 246 0.36 -17.30 4.14
CA GLU A 246 1.70 -17.78 3.77
C GLU A 246 2.68 -17.78 4.96
N MET A 247 2.60 -16.77 5.84
CA MET A 247 3.40 -16.69 7.07
C MET A 247 3.04 -17.79 8.07
N MET A 248 1.76 -18.14 8.23
CA MET A 248 1.33 -19.16 9.19
C MET A 248 1.79 -20.57 8.83
N GLU A 249 2.20 -20.80 7.58
CA GLU A 249 2.75 -22.06 7.10
C GLU A 249 4.27 -22.21 7.34
N LYS A 250 4.92 -21.17 7.87
CA LYS A 250 6.35 -21.12 8.23
C LYS A 250 6.58 -21.38 9.72
#